data_AF-A0A5E4A4D9-F1
#
_entry.id   AF-A0A5E4A4D9-F1
#
_cell.length_a   1.000
_cell.length_b   1.000
_cell.length_c   1.000
_cell.angle_alpha   90.00
_cell.angle_beta   90.00
_cell.angle_gamma   90.00
#
_symmetry.space_group_name_H-M   'P 1'
#
loop_
_entity.id
_entity.type
_entity.pdbx_description
1 polymer ?
#
loop_
_entity_poly.entity_id
_entity_poly.type
_entity_poly.pdbx_seq_one_letter_code
_entity_poly.pdbx_strand_id
1 'polypeptide(L)'
;MSSFTSKDEDEETQPQTKADHPEQLDQMVHPVAERLDILLSLLLSYIKDVCYVDGKIDNNKTKDLYRDLVTIFDKLLLPTHASCHVQFFMFYLCSFKLGFAEAFLEHLWKKLQDPNNPAIIRQAAGNYIGSFLARAKFIPLITVKSCLDLLVNWLHIYLNNQDSGTKAFCDVALHGPFYSACQAVFYTFVFRHKQLLSGNLKEGLRYLQSLNFERIVMSQLNPLKICLPSVVNFFAAITNKYQLVFCYTIIERNNRQMLPIIRNTAGGDSVQTCTNPLDTFFPFDPCVLKRSKKFIDPIYQIWEDISAEELQELKKPIRKEMEEDEDDDFLKGEVPQNDAVIGITPSSLDAHFRSPSSSVGSPPVLYMPGQSPVTSRICD
;
A
#
# COMPACT_ATOMS: atom_id res chain seq x y z
N MET A 1 -11.78 63.41 31.56
CA MET A 1 -12.06 63.44 33.02
C MET A 1 -12.17 61.99 33.45
N SER A 2 -11.07 61.38 33.91
CA SER A 2 -10.65 61.29 35.33
C SER A 2 -11.54 60.28 36.07
N SER A 3 -11.07 59.04 36.28
CA SER A 3 -10.42 58.53 37.52
C SER A 3 -11.46 58.17 38.60
N PHE A 4 -11.43 57.11 39.42
CA PHE A 4 -10.54 55.99 39.72
C PHE A 4 -11.29 55.14 40.81
N THR A 5 -11.08 53.81 40.89
CA THR A 5 -11.19 52.90 42.08
C THR A 5 -12.54 52.68 42.82
N SER A 6 -12.90 51.51 43.38
CA SER A 6 -12.24 50.22 43.67
C SER A 6 -13.27 49.14 44.10
N LYS A 7 -12.77 47.89 44.20
CA LYS A 7 -13.21 46.70 44.98
C LYS A 7 -14.03 45.62 44.27
N ASP A 8 -13.29 44.72 43.62
CA ASP A 8 -13.08 43.31 44.00
C ASP A 8 -14.15 42.63 44.87
N GLU A 9 -14.93 41.73 44.24
CA GLU A 9 -15.39 40.49 44.87
C GLU A 9 -15.06 39.33 43.91
N ASP A 10 -14.19 38.45 44.39
CA ASP A 10 -13.78 37.20 43.76
C ASP A 10 -14.94 36.19 43.78
N GLU A 11 -15.41 35.76 42.61
CA GLU A 11 -16.22 34.54 42.46
C GLU A 11 -15.41 33.53 41.64
N GLU A 12 -14.73 32.63 42.34
CA GLU A 12 -14.00 31.49 41.78
C GLU A 12 -14.91 30.65 40.89
N THR A 13 -14.72 30.76 39.57
CA THR A 13 -15.39 29.87 38.61
C THR A 13 -14.63 28.54 38.60
N GLN A 14 -15.18 27.53 39.28
CA GLN A 14 -14.67 26.16 39.20
C GLN A 14 -14.63 25.68 37.72
N PRO A 15 -13.54 25.06 37.26
CA PRO A 15 -13.52 24.45 35.93
C PRO A 15 -14.39 23.19 35.98
N GLN A 16 -15.52 23.22 35.26
CA GLN A 16 -16.27 22.01 34.94
C GLN A 16 -15.39 21.05 34.15
N THR A 17 -14.87 20.03 34.84
CA THR A 17 -14.31 18.84 34.23
C THR A 17 -15.42 18.18 33.41
N LYS A 18 -15.40 18.39 32.08
CA LYS A 18 -16.18 17.57 31.15
C LYS A 18 -15.69 16.14 31.32
N ALA A 19 -16.46 15.33 32.03
CA ALA A 19 -16.30 13.89 31.98
C ALA A 19 -16.57 13.46 30.52
N ASP A 20 -15.52 13.10 29.80
CA ASP A 20 -15.63 12.45 28.50
C ASP A 20 -16.45 11.17 28.69
N HIS A 21 -17.72 11.21 28.28
CA HIS A 21 -18.54 10.01 28.22
C HIS A 21 -17.92 9.04 27.21
N PRO A 22 -17.77 7.73 27.53
CA PRO A 22 -17.19 6.73 26.61
C PRO A 22 -17.86 6.69 25.22
N GLU A 23 -19.12 7.11 25.15
CA GLU A 23 -19.92 7.18 23.92
C GLU A 23 -19.39 8.23 22.91
N GLN A 24 -18.71 9.29 23.36
CA GLN A 24 -18.16 10.31 22.45
C GLN A 24 -16.89 9.83 21.73
N LEU A 25 -16.14 8.88 22.30
CA LEU A 25 -14.92 8.37 21.65
C LEU A 25 -15.23 7.60 20.36
N ASP A 26 -16.35 6.89 20.34
CA ASP A 26 -16.78 6.01 19.24
C ASP A 26 -17.57 6.73 18.13
N GLN A 27 -17.94 7.99 18.34
CA GLN A 27 -18.75 8.74 17.39
C GLN A 27 -17.90 9.32 16.25
N MET A 28 -18.33 9.13 15.01
CA MET A 28 -17.74 9.76 13.83
C MET A 28 -18.12 11.24 13.79
N VAL A 29 -17.19 12.08 13.35
CA VAL A 29 -17.40 13.53 13.24
C VAL A 29 -18.43 13.87 12.15
N HIS A 30 -18.38 13.16 11.02
CA HIS A 30 -19.26 13.43 9.88
C HIS A 30 -20.57 12.63 9.98
N PRO A 31 -21.76 13.24 9.86
CA PRO A 31 -23.05 12.56 10.08
C PRO A 31 -23.29 11.34 9.16
N VAL A 32 -22.88 11.42 7.89
CA VAL A 32 -23.00 10.29 6.96
C VAL A 32 -22.04 9.16 7.32
N ALA A 33 -20.83 9.50 7.80
CA ALA A 33 -19.86 8.51 8.24
C ALA A 33 -20.33 7.84 9.53
N GLU A 34 -20.96 8.59 10.43
CA GLU A 34 -21.58 8.07 11.65
C GLU A 34 -22.69 7.07 11.33
N ARG A 35 -23.60 7.43 10.41
CA ARG A 35 -24.67 6.52 9.98
C ARG A 35 -24.10 5.26 9.33
N LEU A 36 -23.09 5.38 8.48
CA LEU A 36 -22.44 4.24 7.86
C LEU A 36 -21.77 3.34 8.90
N ASP A 37 -21.06 3.91 9.88
CA ASP A 37 -20.39 3.15 10.94
C ASP A 37 -21.39 2.40 11.83
N ILE A 38 -22.50 3.03 12.20
CA ILE A 38 -23.58 2.37 12.92
C ILE A 38 -24.14 1.20 12.08
N LEU A 39 -24.49 1.43 10.81
CA LEU A 39 -25.06 0.38 9.96
C LEU A 39 -24.08 -0.77 9.71
N LEU A 40 -22.80 -0.47 9.46
CA LEU A 40 -21.79 -1.48 9.21
C LEU A 40 -21.48 -2.28 10.49
N SER A 41 -21.36 -1.63 11.64
CA SER A 41 -21.16 -2.33 12.92
C SER A 41 -22.34 -3.24 13.29
N LEU A 42 -23.57 -2.84 12.98
CA LEU A 42 -24.76 -3.70 13.12
C LEU A 42 -24.71 -4.88 12.17
N LEU A 43 -24.33 -4.67 10.90
CA LEU A 43 -24.17 -5.75 9.92
C LEU A 43 -23.09 -6.75 10.35
N LEU A 44 -21.94 -6.28 10.84
CA LEU A 44 -20.84 -7.14 11.31
C LEU A 44 -21.26 -7.94 12.56
N SER A 45 -22.00 -7.31 13.48
CA SER A 45 -22.60 -8.01 14.62
C SER A 45 -23.56 -9.10 14.17
N TYR A 46 -24.48 -8.78 13.25
CA TYR A 46 -25.42 -9.74 12.67
C TYR A 46 -24.71 -10.93 12.01
N ILE A 47 -23.66 -10.67 11.21
CA ILE A 47 -22.85 -11.73 10.60
C ILE A 47 -22.26 -12.66 11.66
N LYS A 48 -21.76 -12.11 12.77
CA LYS A 48 -21.23 -12.90 13.87
C LYS A 48 -22.34 -13.75 14.52
N ASP A 49 -23.48 -13.16 14.83
CA ASP A 49 -24.58 -13.82 15.54
C ASP A 49 -25.22 -14.95 14.72
N VAL A 50 -25.30 -14.80 13.38
CA VAL A 50 -25.79 -15.86 12.49
C VAL A 50 -24.80 -17.02 12.39
N CYS A 51 -23.50 -16.71 12.33
CA CYS A 51 -22.45 -17.69 12.11
C CYS A 51 -22.05 -18.44 13.40
N TYR A 52 -22.23 -17.84 14.58
CA TYR A 52 -21.86 -18.44 15.87
C TYR A 52 -23.09 -18.79 16.70
N VAL A 53 -23.26 -20.07 17.00
CA VAL A 53 -24.29 -20.60 17.91
C VAL A 53 -23.57 -21.21 19.11
N ASP A 54 -23.92 -20.79 20.32
CA ASP A 54 -23.27 -21.23 21.58
C ASP A 54 -21.73 -21.10 21.56
N GLY A 55 -21.23 -20.03 20.92
CA GLY A 55 -19.79 -19.75 20.79
C GLY A 55 -19.05 -20.63 19.79
N LYS A 56 -19.74 -21.52 19.06
CA LYS A 56 -19.16 -22.36 18.01
C LYS A 56 -19.68 -21.94 16.63
N ILE A 57 -18.83 -22.07 15.62
CA ILE A 57 -19.21 -21.76 14.25
C ILE A 57 -20.18 -22.82 13.69
N ASP A 58 -21.34 -22.36 13.23
CA ASP A 58 -22.30 -23.17 12.47
C ASP A 58 -21.93 -23.09 10.98
N ASN A 59 -21.29 -24.14 10.47
CA ASN A 59 -20.80 -24.17 9.08
C ASN A 59 -21.93 -24.07 8.05
N ASN A 60 -23.14 -24.59 8.36
CA ASN A 60 -24.25 -24.59 7.41
C ASN A 60 -24.81 -23.18 7.27
N LYS A 61 -25.13 -22.53 8.39
CA LYS A 61 -25.60 -21.13 8.40
C LYS A 61 -24.57 -20.18 7.81
N THR A 62 -23.29 -20.36 8.16
CA THR A 62 -22.21 -19.53 7.63
C THR A 62 -22.08 -19.69 6.11
N LYS A 63 -22.23 -20.91 5.58
CA LYS A 63 -22.18 -21.18 4.14
C LYS A 63 -23.36 -20.56 3.39
N ASP A 64 -24.56 -20.63 3.96
CA ASP A 64 -25.75 -20.00 3.38
C ASP A 64 -25.59 -18.48 3.35
N LEU A 65 -25.18 -17.88 4.47
CA LEU A 65 -24.93 -16.44 4.54
C LEU A 65 -23.81 -16.00 3.58
N TYR A 66 -22.73 -16.79 3.48
CA TYR A 66 -21.65 -16.54 2.53
C TYR A 66 -22.15 -16.47 1.09
N ARG A 67 -22.96 -17.44 0.65
CA ARG A 67 -23.51 -17.48 -0.71
C ARG A 67 -24.33 -16.23 -1.01
N ASP A 68 -25.17 -15.82 -0.06
CA ASP A 68 -26.03 -14.66 -0.21
C ASP A 68 -25.20 -13.37 -0.27
N LEU A 69 -24.20 -13.23 0.61
CA LEU A 69 -23.29 -12.08 0.67
C LEU A 69 -22.36 -11.98 -0.55
N VAL A 70 -21.85 -13.09 -1.08
CA VAL A 70 -21.07 -13.10 -2.34
C VAL A 70 -21.94 -12.68 -3.52
N THR A 71 -23.20 -13.10 -3.55
CA THR A 71 -24.14 -12.67 -4.60
C THR A 71 -24.39 -11.17 -4.55
N ILE A 72 -24.51 -10.60 -3.35
CA ILE A 72 -24.64 -9.15 -3.14
C ILE A 72 -23.34 -8.43 -3.54
N PHE A 73 -22.19 -8.98 -3.15
CA PHE A 73 -20.87 -8.46 -3.50
C PHE A 73 -20.73 -8.35 -5.03
N ASP A 74 -21.06 -9.39 -5.78
CA ASP A 74 -20.98 -9.42 -7.25
C ASP A 74 -21.90 -8.38 -7.91
N LYS A 75 -23.11 -8.22 -7.39
CA LYS A 75 -24.11 -7.33 -7.99
C LYS A 75 -23.88 -5.87 -7.67
N LEU A 76 -23.40 -5.57 -6.47
CA LEU A 76 -23.35 -4.20 -5.95
C LEU A 76 -21.93 -3.71 -5.71
N LEU A 77 -21.08 -4.46 -4.99
CA LEU A 77 -19.78 -3.94 -4.59
C LEU A 77 -18.71 -4.07 -5.67
N LEU A 78 -18.59 -5.23 -6.30
CA LEU A 78 -17.60 -5.45 -7.36
C LEU A 78 -17.70 -4.44 -8.51
N PRO A 79 -18.91 -4.03 -8.99
CA PRO A 79 -19.03 -2.98 -10.00
C PRO A 79 -18.97 -1.55 -9.43
N THR A 80 -19.07 -1.36 -8.11
CA THR A 80 -19.02 -0.02 -7.50
C THR A 80 -17.57 0.41 -7.32
N HIS A 81 -17.17 1.43 -8.08
CA HIS A 81 -15.84 1.99 -7.98
C HIS A 81 -15.62 2.70 -6.62
N ALA A 82 -14.42 2.51 -6.04
CA ALA A 82 -13.94 3.23 -4.86
C ALA A 82 -14.86 3.21 -3.61
N SER A 83 -15.62 2.12 -3.38
CA SER A 83 -16.27 1.90 -2.09
C SER A 83 -15.23 1.65 -1.01
N CYS A 84 -15.16 2.45 0.05
CA CYS A 84 -14.06 2.37 1.04
C CYS A 84 -14.30 1.45 2.25
N HIS A 85 -15.56 1.12 2.58
CA HIS A 85 -15.85 0.49 3.88
C HIS A 85 -16.77 -0.73 3.82
N VAL A 86 -17.76 -0.74 2.92
CA VAL A 86 -18.82 -1.77 2.96
C VAL A 86 -18.25 -3.17 2.75
N GLN A 87 -17.27 -3.33 1.86
CA GLN A 87 -16.60 -4.60 1.56
C GLN A 87 -15.99 -5.31 2.76
N PHE A 88 -15.76 -4.62 3.89
CA PHE A 88 -15.28 -5.28 5.10
C PHE A 88 -16.26 -6.32 5.66
N PHE A 89 -17.54 -6.35 5.23
CA PHE A 89 -18.43 -7.46 5.55
C PHE A 89 -17.90 -8.80 5.00
N MET A 90 -17.38 -8.81 3.76
CA MET A 90 -16.79 -10.01 3.17
C MET A 90 -15.50 -10.37 3.88
N PHE A 91 -14.66 -9.35 4.15
CA PHE A 91 -13.40 -9.53 4.86
C PHE A 91 -13.58 -10.19 6.23
N TYR A 92 -14.57 -9.68 6.98
CA TYR A 92 -14.89 -10.17 8.32
C TYR A 92 -15.43 -11.60 8.29
N LEU A 93 -16.40 -11.91 7.42
CA LEU A 93 -16.92 -13.27 7.31
C LEU A 93 -15.81 -14.27 6.93
N CYS A 94 -14.97 -13.92 5.95
CA CYS A 94 -13.87 -14.78 5.52
C CYS A 94 -12.86 -15.09 6.65
N SER A 95 -12.78 -14.25 7.68
CA SER A 95 -11.89 -14.47 8.83
C SER A 95 -12.33 -15.63 9.73
N PHE A 96 -13.59 -16.06 9.66
CA PHE A 96 -14.14 -17.08 10.57
C PHE A 96 -13.58 -18.47 10.28
N LYS A 97 -13.24 -18.76 9.01
CA LYS A 97 -12.65 -20.04 8.60
C LYS A 97 -11.92 -19.90 7.27
N LEU A 98 -10.73 -20.49 7.18
CA LEU A 98 -9.87 -20.44 5.98
C LEU A 98 -10.62 -20.82 4.70
N GLY A 99 -11.48 -21.83 4.74
CA GLY A 99 -12.25 -22.27 3.56
C GLY A 99 -13.13 -21.17 2.94
N PHE A 100 -13.63 -20.21 3.71
CA PHE A 100 -14.38 -19.07 3.16
C PHE A 100 -13.48 -18.03 2.50
N ALA A 101 -12.29 -17.80 3.09
CA ALA A 101 -11.27 -16.93 2.50
C ALA A 101 -10.76 -17.50 1.17
N GLU A 102 -10.50 -18.81 1.12
CA GLU A 102 -10.07 -19.52 -0.09
C GLU A 102 -11.17 -19.52 -1.15
N ALA A 103 -12.43 -19.78 -0.77
CA ALA A 103 -13.56 -19.69 -1.69
C ALA A 103 -13.73 -18.27 -2.27
N PHE A 104 -13.53 -17.24 -1.46
CA PHE A 104 -13.63 -15.84 -1.93
C PHE A 104 -12.49 -15.49 -2.89
N LEU A 105 -11.26 -15.92 -2.60
CA LEU A 105 -10.12 -15.77 -3.50
C LEU A 105 -10.34 -16.51 -4.82
N GLU A 106 -10.84 -17.75 -4.77
CA GLU A 106 -11.16 -18.54 -5.97
C GLU A 106 -12.26 -17.87 -6.81
N HIS A 107 -13.28 -17.32 -6.16
CA HIS A 107 -14.35 -16.57 -6.81
C HIS A 107 -13.82 -15.35 -7.56
N LEU A 108 -13.02 -14.51 -6.89
CA LEU A 108 -12.38 -13.34 -7.52
C LEU A 108 -11.42 -13.74 -8.64
N TRP A 109 -10.66 -14.83 -8.44
CA TRP A 109 -9.74 -15.35 -9.45
C TRP A 109 -10.46 -15.76 -10.73
N LYS A 110 -11.59 -16.47 -10.61
CA LYS A 110 -12.46 -16.81 -11.75
C LYS A 110 -12.92 -15.57 -12.50
N LYS A 111 -13.29 -14.49 -11.79
CA LYS A 111 -13.65 -13.22 -12.43
C LYS A 111 -12.49 -12.60 -13.20
N LEU A 112 -11.31 -12.51 -12.59
CA LEU A 112 -10.11 -11.89 -13.19
C LEU A 112 -9.67 -12.61 -14.48
N GLN A 113 -9.61 -13.95 -14.47
CA GLN A 113 -9.04 -14.72 -15.57
C GLN A 113 -10.00 -14.88 -16.76
N ASP A 114 -11.31 -14.87 -16.51
CA ASP A 114 -12.33 -15.11 -17.54
C ASP A 114 -12.45 -13.92 -18.51
N PRO A 115 -12.10 -14.08 -19.80
CA PRO A 115 -12.16 -13.01 -20.79
C PRO A 115 -13.59 -12.56 -21.12
N ASN A 116 -14.62 -13.36 -20.76
CA ASN A 116 -16.01 -12.98 -20.97
C ASN A 116 -16.50 -11.94 -19.95
N ASN A 117 -15.77 -11.74 -18.84
CA ASN A 117 -16.08 -10.67 -17.91
C ASN A 117 -15.58 -9.32 -18.46
N PRO A 118 -16.34 -8.22 -18.27
CA PRO A 118 -15.88 -6.89 -18.66
C PRO A 118 -14.52 -6.54 -18.01
N ALA A 119 -13.64 -5.87 -18.76
CA ALA A 119 -12.29 -5.53 -18.29
C ALA A 119 -12.29 -4.79 -16.94
N ILE A 120 -13.27 -3.93 -16.69
CA ILE A 120 -13.41 -3.20 -15.42
C ILE A 120 -13.68 -4.13 -14.23
N ILE A 121 -14.52 -5.16 -14.41
CA ILE A 121 -14.83 -6.16 -13.38
C ILE A 121 -13.62 -7.03 -13.10
N ARG A 122 -12.90 -7.43 -14.16
CA ARG A 122 -11.65 -8.18 -14.04
C ARG A 122 -10.62 -7.38 -13.25
N GLN A 123 -10.46 -6.09 -13.56
CA GLN A 123 -9.56 -5.20 -12.82
C GLN A 123 -9.95 -5.04 -11.35
N ALA A 124 -11.24 -4.81 -11.08
CA ALA A 124 -11.74 -4.73 -9.71
C ALA A 124 -11.44 -6.02 -8.94
N ALA A 125 -11.67 -7.19 -9.55
CA ALA A 125 -11.35 -8.47 -8.93
C ALA A 125 -9.84 -8.59 -8.60
N GLY A 126 -8.95 -8.17 -9.50
CA GLY A 126 -7.51 -8.10 -9.25
C GLY A 126 -7.17 -7.22 -8.05
N ASN A 127 -7.77 -6.03 -7.96
CA ASN A 127 -7.58 -5.11 -6.83
C ASN A 127 -8.06 -5.71 -5.50
N TYR A 128 -9.22 -6.39 -5.49
CA TYR A 128 -9.72 -7.11 -4.32
C TYR A 128 -8.77 -8.25 -3.91
N ILE A 129 -8.27 -9.05 -4.86
CA ILE A 129 -7.31 -10.13 -4.56
C ILE A 129 -6.05 -9.56 -3.90
N GLY A 130 -5.41 -8.59 -4.55
CA GLY A 130 -4.16 -8.01 -4.06
C GLY A 130 -4.32 -7.38 -2.68
N SER A 131 -5.38 -6.60 -2.48
CA SER A 131 -5.65 -5.98 -1.20
C SER A 131 -6.01 -7.00 -0.10
N PHE A 132 -6.74 -8.07 -0.44
CA PHE A 132 -7.12 -9.11 0.52
C PHE A 132 -5.89 -9.89 0.99
N LEU A 133 -5.04 -10.35 0.06
CA LEU A 133 -3.82 -11.08 0.37
C LEU A 133 -2.82 -10.25 1.20
N ALA A 134 -2.70 -8.95 0.88
CA ALA A 134 -1.84 -8.04 1.62
C ALA A 134 -2.32 -7.77 3.06
N ARG A 135 -3.64 -7.66 3.28
CA ARG A 135 -4.21 -7.13 4.52
C ARG A 135 -4.82 -8.18 5.45
N ALA A 136 -5.18 -9.36 4.98
CA ALA A 136 -5.84 -10.38 5.80
C ALA A 136 -4.85 -11.18 6.65
N LYS A 137 -4.75 -10.88 7.96
CA LYS A 137 -3.82 -11.55 8.88
C LYS A 137 -4.11 -13.05 9.05
N PHE A 138 -5.37 -13.45 8.86
CA PHE A 138 -5.85 -14.82 9.01
C PHE A 138 -5.54 -15.74 7.82
N ILE A 139 -4.99 -15.21 6.71
CA ILE A 139 -4.59 -16.04 5.56
C ILE A 139 -3.18 -16.59 5.80
N PRO A 140 -2.99 -17.92 5.77
CA PRO A 140 -1.67 -18.52 5.93
C PRO A 140 -0.81 -18.29 4.70
N LEU A 141 0.51 -18.27 4.91
CA LEU A 141 1.49 -17.96 3.85
C LEU A 141 1.42 -18.94 2.67
N ILE A 142 1.03 -20.20 2.90
CA ILE A 142 0.85 -21.19 1.83
C ILE A 142 -0.25 -20.78 0.84
N THR A 143 -1.36 -20.23 1.33
CA THR A 143 -2.44 -19.71 0.48
C THR A 143 -1.98 -18.46 -0.26
N VAL A 144 -1.21 -17.59 0.39
CA VAL A 144 -0.59 -16.41 -0.27
C VAL A 144 0.32 -16.84 -1.42
N LYS A 145 1.23 -17.80 -1.19
CA LYS A 145 2.12 -18.35 -2.23
C LYS A 145 1.32 -18.95 -3.38
N SER A 146 0.32 -19.77 -3.08
CA SER A 146 -0.54 -20.39 -4.09
C SER A 146 -1.25 -19.35 -4.97
N CYS A 147 -1.74 -18.25 -4.38
CA CYS A 147 -2.37 -17.17 -5.14
C CYS A 147 -1.35 -16.36 -5.97
N LEU A 148 -0.15 -16.11 -5.43
CA LEU A 148 0.93 -15.47 -6.19
C LEU A 148 1.34 -16.33 -7.40
N ASP A 149 1.46 -17.64 -7.22
CA ASP A 149 1.81 -18.58 -8.30
C ASP A 149 0.74 -18.56 -9.41
N LEU A 150 -0.55 -18.54 -9.04
CA LEU A 150 -1.65 -18.41 -10.00
C LEU A 150 -1.58 -17.09 -10.79
N LEU A 151 -1.46 -15.95 -10.08
CA LEU A 151 -1.40 -14.62 -10.69
C LEU A 151 -0.19 -14.49 -11.61
N VAL A 152 1.00 -14.87 -11.13
CA VAL A 152 2.26 -14.76 -11.88
C VAL A 152 2.28 -15.68 -13.09
N ASN A 153 1.80 -16.92 -12.95
CA ASN A 153 1.67 -17.83 -14.09
C ASN A 153 0.74 -17.26 -15.16
N TRP A 154 -0.40 -16.69 -14.76
CA TRP A 154 -1.32 -16.05 -15.70
C TRP A 154 -0.70 -14.82 -16.38
N LEU A 155 0.08 -14.00 -15.67
CA LEU A 155 0.85 -12.89 -16.27
C LEU A 155 1.84 -13.41 -17.32
N HIS A 156 2.55 -14.50 -17.03
CA HIS A 156 3.49 -15.11 -17.97
C HIS A 156 2.82 -15.67 -19.23
N ILE A 157 1.65 -16.31 -19.07
CA ILE A 157 0.82 -16.80 -20.18
C ILE A 157 0.30 -15.61 -21.00
N TYR A 158 -0.17 -14.56 -20.32
CA TYR A 158 -0.63 -13.33 -20.98
C TYR A 158 0.48 -12.77 -21.87
N LEU A 159 1.72 -12.63 -21.36
CA LEU A 159 2.85 -12.14 -22.14
C LEU A 159 3.16 -13.02 -23.37
N ASN A 160 3.13 -14.35 -23.24
CA ASN A 160 3.34 -15.27 -24.37
C ASN A 160 2.35 -15.01 -25.52
N ASN A 161 1.07 -14.83 -25.18
CA ASN A 161 0.02 -14.60 -26.17
C ASN A 161 0.12 -13.23 -26.83
N GLN A 162 0.76 -12.28 -26.16
CA GLN A 162 0.95 -10.94 -26.68
C GLN A 162 2.12 -10.91 -27.69
N ASP A 163 3.18 -11.71 -27.53
CA ASP A 163 4.40 -11.70 -28.37
C ASP A 163 4.18 -12.03 -29.87
N SER A 164 2.97 -12.42 -30.26
CA SER A 164 2.64 -12.84 -31.62
C SER A 164 1.90 -11.79 -32.50
N GLY A 165 1.62 -10.57 -32.00
CA GLY A 165 0.78 -9.57 -32.73
C GLY A 165 1.36 -8.15 -32.80
N THR A 166 0.82 -7.33 -33.72
CA THR A 166 1.08 -5.88 -33.82
C THR A 166 0.46 -5.17 -32.61
N LYS A 167 1.26 -4.91 -31.56
CA LYS A 167 0.78 -4.55 -30.22
C LYS A 167 0.59 -3.04 -30.01
N ALA A 168 -0.55 -2.67 -29.44
CA ALA A 168 -0.77 -1.38 -28.81
C ALA A 168 0.05 -1.32 -27.50
N PHE A 169 1.30 -0.88 -27.59
CA PHE A 169 2.20 -0.75 -26.45
C PHE A 169 1.58 0.14 -25.36
N CYS A 170 1.60 -0.34 -24.11
CA CYS A 170 1.15 0.43 -22.94
C CYS A 170 -0.30 0.96 -23.01
N ASP A 171 -1.20 0.29 -23.75
CA ASP A 171 -2.61 0.65 -23.78
C ASP A 171 -3.36 0.09 -22.56
N VAL A 172 -3.75 0.98 -21.65
CA VAL A 172 -4.47 0.64 -20.41
C VAL A 172 -5.87 0.13 -20.69
N ALA A 173 -6.55 0.61 -21.74
CA ALA A 173 -7.89 0.15 -22.08
C ALA A 173 -7.86 -1.32 -22.55
N LEU A 174 -6.80 -1.70 -23.27
CA LEU A 174 -6.59 -3.06 -23.75
C LEU A 174 -6.02 -3.99 -22.67
N HIS A 175 -5.07 -3.51 -21.88
CA HIS A 175 -4.27 -4.32 -20.95
C HIS A 175 -4.61 -4.09 -19.47
N GLY A 176 -5.70 -3.39 -19.15
CA GLY A 176 -6.12 -3.10 -17.79
C GLY A 176 -6.08 -4.30 -16.84
N PRO A 177 -6.71 -5.46 -17.18
CA PRO A 177 -6.64 -6.66 -16.35
C PRO A 177 -5.21 -7.15 -16.09
N PHE A 178 -4.32 -7.06 -17.08
CA PHE A 178 -2.90 -7.39 -16.92
C PHE A 178 -2.23 -6.48 -15.89
N TYR A 179 -2.43 -5.15 -16.00
CA TYR A 179 -1.86 -4.20 -15.05
C TYR A 179 -2.44 -4.35 -13.64
N SER A 180 -3.74 -4.63 -13.49
CA SER A 180 -4.34 -4.91 -12.18
C SER A 180 -3.78 -6.16 -11.51
N ALA A 181 -3.47 -7.21 -12.29
CA ALA A 181 -2.83 -8.42 -11.79
C ALA A 181 -1.37 -8.15 -11.39
N CYS A 182 -0.61 -7.37 -12.18
CA CYS A 182 0.72 -6.90 -11.79
C CYS A 182 0.68 -6.11 -10.47
N GLN A 183 -0.26 -5.15 -10.35
CA GLN A 183 -0.45 -4.38 -9.14
C GLN A 183 -0.77 -5.28 -7.93
N ALA A 184 -1.66 -6.27 -8.10
CA ALA A 184 -2.00 -7.22 -7.04
C ALA A 184 -0.78 -8.02 -6.58
N VAL A 185 0.05 -8.50 -7.52
CA VAL A 185 1.30 -9.21 -7.24
C VAL A 185 2.29 -8.30 -6.51
N PHE A 186 2.54 -7.09 -7.02
CA PHE A 186 3.49 -6.16 -6.42
C PHE A 186 3.06 -5.76 -5.01
N TYR A 187 1.79 -5.41 -4.82
CA TYR A 187 1.26 -5.01 -3.53
C TYR A 187 1.30 -6.16 -2.51
N THR A 188 0.88 -7.36 -2.91
CA THR A 188 0.96 -8.55 -2.05
C THR A 188 2.40 -8.86 -1.66
N PHE A 189 3.32 -8.82 -2.62
CA PHE A 189 4.74 -9.04 -2.36
C PHE A 189 5.31 -8.01 -1.39
N VAL A 190 5.04 -6.72 -1.62
CA VAL A 190 5.47 -5.62 -0.75
C VAL A 190 5.02 -5.85 0.70
N PHE A 191 3.78 -6.27 0.94
CA PHE A 191 3.26 -6.55 2.29
C PHE A 191 3.76 -7.86 2.91
N ARG A 192 4.07 -8.88 2.10
CA ARG A 192 4.35 -10.25 2.58
C ARG A 192 5.81 -10.68 2.45
N HIS A 193 6.69 -9.86 1.86
CA HIS A 193 8.09 -10.24 1.60
C HIS A 193 8.84 -10.68 2.86
N LYS A 194 8.68 -9.98 4.00
CA LYS A 194 9.33 -10.37 5.27
C LYS A 194 8.89 -11.77 5.69
N GLN A 195 7.61 -12.10 5.55
CA GLN A 195 7.07 -13.44 5.87
C GLN A 195 7.54 -14.50 4.85
N LEU A 196 7.56 -14.17 3.56
CA LEU A 196 8.04 -15.05 2.49
C LEU A 196 9.52 -15.44 2.62
N LEU A 197 10.32 -14.55 3.23
CA LEU A 197 11.74 -14.72 3.48
C LEU A 197 12.05 -15.16 4.92
N SER A 198 11.06 -15.17 5.80
CA SER A 198 11.20 -15.62 7.18
C SER A 198 11.37 -17.15 7.25
N GLY A 199 12.19 -17.63 8.19
CA GLY A 199 12.55 -19.04 8.31
C GLY A 199 13.81 -19.36 7.51
N ASN A 200 13.67 -19.92 6.31
CA ASN A 200 14.80 -20.28 5.44
C ASN A 200 14.95 -19.26 4.30
N LEU A 201 15.85 -18.29 4.50
CA LEU A 201 16.11 -17.24 3.52
C LEU A 201 16.46 -17.79 2.13
N LYS A 202 17.25 -18.88 2.06
CA LYS A 202 17.67 -19.49 0.79
C LYS A 202 16.49 -20.09 0.03
N GLU A 203 15.59 -20.76 0.73
CA GLU A 203 14.37 -21.33 0.13
C GLU A 203 13.39 -20.22 -0.28
N GLY A 204 13.20 -19.21 0.56
CA GLY A 204 12.37 -18.05 0.25
C GLY A 204 12.86 -17.29 -0.99
N LEU A 205 14.18 -17.06 -1.09
CA LEU A 205 14.79 -16.43 -2.27
C LEU A 205 14.64 -17.29 -3.53
N ARG A 206 14.87 -18.61 -3.44
CA ARG A 206 14.63 -19.52 -4.58
C ARG A 206 13.18 -19.48 -5.06
N TYR A 207 12.24 -19.45 -4.13
CA TYR A 207 10.82 -19.28 -4.46
C TYR A 207 10.58 -17.95 -5.21
N LEU A 208 11.04 -16.82 -4.66
CA LEU A 208 10.86 -15.52 -5.32
C LEU A 208 11.56 -15.42 -6.69
N GLN A 209 12.73 -16.05 -6.85
CA GLN A 209 13.41 -16.14 -8.14
C GLN A 209 12.58 -16.96 -9.15
N SER A 210 11.92 -18.03 -8.72
CA SER A 210 11.05 -18.84 -9.58
C SER A 210 9.83 -18.08 -10.12
N LEU A 211 9.38 -17.02 -9.44
CA LEU A 211 8.31 -16.15 -9.94
C LEU A 211 8.73 -15.34 -11.18
N ASN A 212 10.05 -15.18 -11.42
CA ASN A 212 10.61 -14.49 -12.58
C ASN A 212 10.00 -13.10 -12.81
N PHE A 213 10.06 -12.24 -11.78
CA PHE A 213 9.57 -10.86 -11.87
C PHE A 213 10.29 -10.04 -12.95
N GLU A 214 11.56 -10.36 -13.24
CA GLU A 214 12.37 -9.71 -14.27
C GLU A 214 11.66 -9.71 -15.62
N ARG A 215 11.19 -10.88 -16.07
CA ARG A 215 10.43 -11.02 -17.31
C ARG A 215 9.18 -10.13 -17.36
N ILE A 216 8.48 -9.99 -16.24
CA ILE A 216 7.24 -9.20 -16.15
C ILE A 216 7.56 -7.71 -16.28
N VAL A 217 8.53 -7.21 -15.51
CA VAL A 217 8.83 -5.76 -15.47
C VAL A 217 9.61 -5.26 -16.69
N MET A 218 10.41 -6.13 -17.31
CA MET A 218 11.13 -5.82 -18.55
C MET A 218 10.28 -6.04 -19.82
N SER A 219 9.04 -6.51 -19.67
CA SER A 219 8.15 -6.69 -20.81
C SER A 219 7.81 -5.37 -21.50
N GLN A 220 7.46 -5.45 -22.78
CA GLN A 220 7.04 -4.28 -23.59
C GLN A 220 5.76 -3.61 -23.07
N LEU A 221 4.98 -4.30 -22.23
CA LEU A 221 3.80 -3.74 -21.58
C LEU A 221 4.16 -2.80 -20.43
N ASN A 222 5.40 -2.84 -19.92
CA ASN A 222 5.97 -1.90 -18.96
C ASN A 222 5.04 -1.58 -17.76
N PRO A 223 4.71 -2.59 -16.92
CA PRO A 223 3.80 -2.40 -15.79
C PRO A 223 4.32 -1.38 -14.77
N LEU A 224 5.64 -1.16 -14.69
CA LEU A 224 6.25 -0.15 -13.82
C LEU A 224 5.86 1.30 -14.19
N LYS A 225 5.37 1.53 -15.42
CA LYS A 225 4.86 2.83 -15.86
C LYS A 225 3.41 3.07 -15.46
N ILE A 226 2.62 2.01 -15.35
CA ILE A 226 1.15 2.07 -15.24
C ILE A 226 0.68 1.81 -13.81
N CYS A 227 1.32 0.89 -13.09
CA CYS A 227 0.99 0.60 -11.70
C CYS A 227 1.26 1.82 -10.80
N LEU A 228 0.59 1.86 -9.64
CA LEU A 228 0.67 2.99 -8.71
C LEU A 228 2.13 3.25 -8.30
N PRO A 229 2.65 4.49 -8.44
CA PRO A 229 4.07 4.79 -8.22
C PRO A 229 4.59 4.40 -6.82
N SER A 230 3.78 4.57 -5.77
CA SER A 230 4.17 4.18 -4.41
C SER A 230 4.45 2.67 -4.30
N VAL A 231 3.58 1.85 -4.89
CA VAL A 231 3.73 0.38 -4.92
C VAL A 231 4.95 -0.01 -5.73
N VAL A 232 5.13 0.62 -6.90
CA VAL A 232 6.29 0.38 -7.78
C VAL A 232 7.60 0.72 -7.07
N ASN A 233 7.65 1.84 -6.35
CA ASN A 233 8.86 2.25 -5.62
C ASN A 233 9.19 1.30 -4.48
N PHE A 234 8.21 0.87 -3.68
CA PHE A 234 8.44 -0.15 -2.64
C PHE A 234 8.84 -1.50 -3.23
N PHE A 235 8.17 -1.93 -4.30
CA PHE A 235 8.53 -3.14 -5.02
C PHE A 235 10.00 -3.08 -5.49
N ALA A 236 10.38 -1.99 -6.17
CA ALA A 236 11.74 -1.79 -6.67
C ALA A 236 12.79 -1.76 -5.56
N ALA A 237 12.50 -1.12 -4.43
CA ALA A 237 13.39 -1.10 -3.28
C ALA A 237 13.62 -2.52 -2.72
N ILE A 238 12.54 -3.28 -2.53
CA ILE A 238 12.61 -4.64 -1.98
C ILE A 238 13.31 -5.59 -2.96
N THR A 239 12.95 -5.58 -4.24
CA THR A 239 13.59 -6.48 -5.23
C THR A 239 15.06 -6.14 -5.45
N ASN A 240 15.46 -4.86 -5.32
CA ASN A 240 16.85 -4.46 -5.42
C ASN A 240 17.67 -4.94 -4.22
N LYS A 241 17.17 -4.77 -2.99
CA LYS A 241 17.82 -5.28 -1.77
C LYS A 241 18.10 -6.77 -1.83
N TYR A 242 17.12 -7.55 -2.29
CA TYR A 242 17.27 -9.01 -2.39
C TYR A 242 17.87 -9.49 -3.72
N GLN A 243 18.35 -8.56 -4.58
CA GLN A 243 18.93 -8.87 -5.89
C GLN A 243 18.04 -9.75 -6.78
N LEU A 244 16.72 -9.53 -6.71
CA LEU A 244 15.74 -10.25 -7.52
C LEU A 244 15.59 -9.58 -8.88
N VAL A 245 15.44 -8.26 -8.91
CA VAL A 245 15.27 -7.45 -10.13
C VAL A 245 15.74 -6.01 -9.91
N PHE A 246 16.40 -5.45 -10.92
CA PHE A 246 16.85 -4.04 -10.95
C PHE A 246 15.87 -3.16 -11.73
N CYS A 247 14.92 -2.52 -11.02
CA CYS A 247 13.83 -1.76 -11.66
C CYS A 247 14.17 -0.27 -11.92
N TYR A 248 15.16 0.31 -11.23
CA TYR A 248 15.37 1.76 -11.20
C TYR A 248 15.67 2.39 -12.56
N THR A 249 16.43 1.72 -13.43
CA THR A 249 16.73 2.21 -14.78
C THR A 249 15.46 2.34 -15.63
N ILE A 250 14.53 1.38 -15.49
CA ILE A 250 13.24 1.38 -16.18
C ILE A 250 12.35 2.49 -15.62
N ILE A 251 12.29 2.64 -14.29
CA ILE A 251 11.51 3.69 -13.62
C ILE A 251 12.01 5.08 -14.03
N GLU A 252 13.31 5.30 -14.04
CA GLU A 252 13.90 6.58 -14.44
C GLU A 252 13.58 6.89 -15.92
N ARG A 253 13.70 5.89 -16.81
CA ARG A 253 13.27 6.03 -18.21
C ARG A 253 11.79 6.40 -18.32
N ASN A 254 10.92 5.76 -17.53
CA ASN A 254 9.48 6.03 -17.54
C ASN A 254 9.18 7.48 -17.13
N ASN A 255 9.85 7.96 -16.08
CA ASN A 255 9.71 9.33 -15.59
C ASN A 255 10.15 10.36 -16.64
N ARG A 256 11.23 10.11 -17.38
CA ARG A 256 11.69 10.98 -18.48
C ARG A 256 10.72 11.02 -19.66
N GLN A 257 9.95 9.94 -19.87
CA GLN A 257 8.97 9.84 -20.96
C GLN A 257 7.58 10.38 -20.59
N MET A 258 7.30 10.61 -19.31
CA MET A 258 6.05 11.23 -18.86
C MET A 258 6.16 12.75 -18.99
N LEU A 259 5.68 13.30 -20.11
CA LEU A 259 5.49 14.74 -20.22
C LEU A 259 4.28 15.16 -19.37
N PRO A 260 4.38 16.19 -18.52
CA PRO A 260 3.23 16.69 -17.76
C PRO A 260 2.15 17.17 -18.73
N ILE A 261 0.99 16.53 -18.72
CA ILE A 261 -0.17 16.98 -19.48
C ILE A 261 -0.75 18.19 -18.76
N ILE A 262 -0.41 19.40 -19.22
CA ILE A 262 -1.07 20.63 -18.78
C ILE A 262 -2.48 20.63 -19.40
N ARG A 263 -3.50 20.29 -18.61
CA ARG A 263 -4.88 20.56 -18.99
C ARG A 263 -5.21 21.99 -18.59
N ASN A 264 -5.25 22.91 -19.55
CA ASN A 264 -5.85 24.23 -19.34
C ASN A 264 -7.36 24.04 -19.10
N THR A 265 -7.78 24.05 -17.83
CA THR A 265 -9.16 24.40 -17.51
C THR A 265 -9.33 25.91 -17.70
N ALA A 266 -10.52 26.38 -18.07
CA ALA A 266 -10.81 27.77 -18.43
C ALA A 266 -10.75 28.75 -17.23
N GLY A 267 -9.89 28.51 -16.24
CA GLY A 267 -9.81 29.24 -14.97
C GLY A 267 -8.40 29.39 -14.38
N GLY A 268 -7.33 29.29 -15.18
CA GLY A 268 -5.99 29.77 -14.80
C GLY A 268 -5.20 28.94 -13.78
N ASP A 269 -5.83 28.06 -13.00
CA ASP A 269 -5.12 27.20 -12.05
C ASP A 269 -4.64 25.91 -12.73
N SER A 270 -3.31 25.79 -12.89
CA SER A 270 -2.69 24.55 -13.33
C SER A 270 -2.66 23.54 -12.19
N VAL A 271 -3.63 22.64 -12.14
CA VAL A 271 -3.55 21.45 -11.27
C VAL A 271 -2.85 20.36 -12.06
N GLN A 272 -1.68 19.93 -11.59
CA GLN A 272 -0.98 18.76 -12.10
C GLN A 272 -1.83 17.53 -11.76
N THR A 273 -2.69 17.09 -12.68
CA THR A 273 -3.49 15.88 -12.47
C THR A 273 -2.59 14.67 -12.66
N CYS A 274 -1.94 14.24 -11.58
CA CYS A 274 -1.23 12.96 -11.48
C CYS A 274 -2.27 11.81 -11.41
N THR A 275 -3.18 11.71 -12.37
CA THR A 275 -4.16 10.62 -12.41
C THR A 275 -3.42 9.36 -12.83
N ASN A 276 -3.27 8.41 -11.91
CA ASN A 276 -2.81 7.06 -12.22
C ASN A 276 -3.66 6.54 -13.40
N PRO A 277 -3.05 6.17 -14.55
CA PRO A 277 -3.81 5.70 -15.71
C PRO A 277 -4.70 4.49 -15.41
N LEU A 278 -4.32 3.68 -14.43
CA LEU A 278 -5.02 2.47 -13.98
C LEU A 278 -6.16 2.78 -12.98
N ASP A 279 -6.32 4.03 -12.54
CA ASP A 279 -7.27 4.47 -11.51
C ASP A 279 -7.33 3.50 -10.31
N THR A 280 -6.15 3.07 -9.85
CA THR A 280 -6.09 1.92 -8.95
C THR A 280 -6.52 2.29 -7.55
N PHE A 281 -7.34 1.41 -6.98
CA PHE A 281 -7.87 1.49 -5.63
C PHE A 281 -7.58 0.18 -4.89
N PHE A 282 -7.29 0.26 -3.58
CA PHE A 282 -7.07 -0.89 -2.71
C PHE A 282 -8.29 -1.11 -1.80
N PRO A 283 -9.15 -2.12 -2.08
CA PRO A 283 -10.43 -2.27 -1.38
C PRO A 283 -10.36 -2.54 0.10
N PHE A 284 -9.23 -2.96 0.64
CA PHE A 284 -9.07 -3.19 2.07
C PHE A 284 -7.99 -2.28 2.63
N ASP A 285 -7.87 -1.04 2.15
CA ASP A 285 -7.14 0.00 2.89
C ASP A 285 -7.80 0.29 4.26
N PRO A 286 -7.05 0.86 5.23
CA PRO A 286 -7.44 0.84 6.63
C PRO A 286 -8.85 1.38 6.89
N CYS A 287 -9.64 0.62 7.66
CA CYS A 287 -10.97 1.04 8.08
C CYS A 287 -10.85 2.20 9.08
N VAL A 288 -11.40 3.37 8.71
CA VAL A 288 -11.38 4.59 9.55
C VAL A 288 -12.65 4.75 10.40
N LEU A 289 -13.63 3.86 10.25
CA LEU A 289 -14.89 3.89 10.97
C LEU A 289 -14.70 3.37 12.39
N LYS A 290 -14.95 4.20 13.40
CA LYS A 290 -14.53 3.97 14.79
C LYS A 290 -15.12 2.69 15.42
N ARG A 291 -16.41 2.40 15.22
CA ARG A 291 -17.06 1.20 15.79
C ARG A 291 -16.73 -0.04 14.96
N SER A 292 -16.87 0.06 13.65
CA SER A 292 -16.66 -1.06 12.73
C SER A 292 -15.20 -1.53 12.72
N LYS A 293 -14.24 -0.61 12.87
CA LYS A 293 -12.81 -0.91 12.99
C LYS A 293 -12.49 -1.91 14.10
N LYS A 294 -13.23 -1.90 15.22
CA LYS A 294 -13.01 -2.83 16.35
C LYS A 294 -13.19 -4.31 15.96
N PHE A 295 -14.01 -4.60 14.95
CA PHE A 295 -14.18 -5.95 14.41
C PHE A 295 -13.04 -6.35 13.46
N ILE A 296 -12.42 -5.36 12.81
CA ILE A 296 -11.47 -5.56 11.72
C ILE A 296 -10.03 -5.56 12.22
N ASP A 297 -9.66 -4.66 13.15
CA ASP A 297 -8.29 -4.53 13.67
C ASP A 297 -7.64 -5.87 14.10
N PRO A 298 -8.32 -6.78 14.83
CA PRO A 298 -7.70 -8.03 15.28
C PRO A 298 -7.29 -8.96 14.13
N ILE A 299 -7.99 -8.87 13.00
CA ILE A 299 -7.84 -9.74 11.82
C ILE A 299 -7.11 -9.04 10.66
N TYR A 300 -6.66 -7.80 10.87
CA TYR A 300 -6.12 -6.93 9.85
C TYR A 300 -4.61 -6.73 10.01
N GLN A 301 -3.89 -6.77 8.88
CA GLN A 301 -2.48 -6.46 8.80
C GLN A 301 -2.31 -4.98 8.44
N ILE A 302 -1.83 -4.22 9.43
CA ILE A 302 -1.43 -2.83 9.26
C ILE A 302 -0.09 -2.79 8.52
N TRP A 303 0.09 -1.75 7.71
CA TRP A 303 1.39 -1.49 7.10
C TRP A 303 2.34 -1.00 8.21
N GLU A 304 3.45 -1.70 8.39
CA GLU A 304 4.53 -1.26 9.27
C GLU A 304 5.50 -0.44 8.42
N ASP A 305 5.65 0.84 8.75
CA ASP A 305 6.55 1.72 8.01
C ASP A 305 7.96 1.12 7.97
N ILE A 306 8.49 1.00 6.76
CA ILE A 306 9.89 0.68 6.55
C ILE A 306 10.68 1.86 7.14
N SER A 307 11.44 1.59 8.21
CA SER A 307 12.16 2.65 8.91
C SER A 307 13.12 3.38 7.95
N ALA A 308 13.48 4.63 8.25
CA ALA A 308 14.41 5.39 7.42
C ALA A 308 15.77 4.67 7.29
N GLU A 309 16.15 3.92 8.32
CA GLU A 309 17.31 3.05 8.37
C GLU A 309 17.11 1.83 7.46
N GLU A 310 15.95 1.14 7.50
CA GLU A 310 15.66 0.05 6.56
C GLU A 310 15.63 0.54 5.10
N LEU A 311 15.15 1.76 4.83
CA LEU A 311 15.18 2.41 3.51
C LEU A 311 16.59 2.77 3.04
N GLN A 312 17.48 3.15 3.96
CA GLN A 312 18.91 3.33 3.64
C GLN A 312 19.62 1.99 3.42
N GLU A 313 19.28 0.96 4.19
CA GLU A 313 19.77 -0.40 3.98
C GLU A 313 19.24 -1.05 2.70
N LEU A 314 18.00 -0.73 2.29
CA LEU A 314 17.42 -1.12 0.98
C LEU A 314 18.18 -0.52 -0.21
N LYS A 315 18.91 0.59 -0.02
CA LYS A 315 19.76 1.23 -1.04
C LYS A 315 21.18 0.69 -1.09
N LYS A 316 21.61 -0.08 -0.09
CA LYS A 316 22.96 -0.68 -0.05
C LYS A 316 22.88 -2.08 -0.68
N PRO A 317 23.73 -2.40 -1.68
CA PRO A 317 23.77 -3.75 -2.22
C PRO A 317 24.27 -4.72 -1.14
N ILE A 318 23.53 -5.81 -0.91
CA ILE A 318 24.00 -6.92 -0.07
C ILE A 318 25.24 -7.51 -0.75
N ARG A 319 26.42 -7.33 -0.14
CA ARG A 319 27.61 -8.09 -0.53
C ARG A 319 27.32 -9.54 -0.16
N LYS A 320 27.20 -10.41 -1.16
CA LYS A 320 27.38 -11.85 -0.90
C LYS A 320 28.81 -11.99 -0.40
N GLU A 321 28.97 -12.45 0.83
CA GLU A 321 30.20 -13.13 1.25
C GLU A 321 30.29 -14.39 0.37
N MET A 322 30.90 -14.23 -0.79
CA MET A 322 31.48 -15.35 -1.50
C MET A 322 32.79 -15.59 -0.77
N GLU A 323 32.88 -16.74 -0.09
CA GLU A 323 34.15 -17.29 0.35
C GLU A 323 35.08 -17.27 -0.88
N GLU A 324 36.17 -16.49 -0.77
CA GLU A 324 37.26 -16.47 -1.72
C GLU A 324 37.97 -17.83 -1.62
N ASP A 325 37.51 -18.81 -2.40
CA ASP A 325 38.40 -19.90 -2.80
C ASP A 325 39.37 -19.30 -3.82
N GLU A 326 40.54 -18.91 -3.28
CA GLU A 326 41.77 -18.65 -4.02
C GLU A 326 42.08 -19.84 -4.92
N ASP A 327 42.02 -19.66 -6.23
CA ASP A 327 42.89 -20.32 -7.22
C ASP A 327 42.50 -19.83 -8.64
N ASP A 328 43.22 -18.85 -9.18
CA ASP A 328 43.89 -19.02 -10.47
C ASP A 328 44.79 -17.82 -10.83
N ASP A 329 46.08 -18.13 -10.88
CA ASP A 329 47.22 -17.27 -11.17
C ASP A 329 47.50 -17.30 -12.68
N PHE A 330 46.99 -16.34 -13.47
CA PHE A 330 47.42 -16.18 -14.87
C PHE A 330 47.21 -14.76 -15.43
N LEU A 331 48.20 -13.89 -15.19
CA LEU A 331 48.85 -13.00 -16.19
C LEU A 331 49.48 -11.79 -15.50
N LYS A 332 50.78 -11.89 -15.22
CA LYS A 332 51.66 -10.74 -15.04
C LYS A 332 51.89 -10.08 -16.40
N GLY A 333 51.64 -8.77 -16.47
CA GLY A 333 51.91 -7.96 -17.66
C GLY A 333 51.87 -6.47 -17.34
N GLU A 334 53.01 -5.99 -16.84
CA GLU A 334 53.60 -4.64 -16.90
C GLU A 334 52.72 -3.39 -17.09
N VAL A 335 52.91 -2.45 -16.15
CA VAL A 335 52.44 -1.06 -16.16
C VAL A 335 53.33 -0.21 -17.07
N PRO A 336 52.77 0.79 -17.77
CA PRO A 336 53.43 2.11 -17.78
C PRO A 336 52.50 3.21 -17.25
N GLN A 337 53.11 4.08 -16.45
CA GLN A 337 52.54 5.29 -15.84
C GLN A 337 52.31 6.41 -16.85
N ASN A 338 51.26 7.17 -16.56
CA ASN A 338 51.06 8.63 -16.73
C ASN A 338 51.06 9.24 -18.14
N ASP A 339 49.93 9.87 -18.48
CA ASP A 339 49.92 11.34 -18.51
C ASP A 339 48.52 11.93 -18.22
N ALA A 340 48.53 13.03 -17.49
CA ALA A 340 47.39 13.73 -16.93
C ALA A 340 46.70 14.64 -17.95
N VAL A 341 45.37 14.73 -17.91
CA VAL A 341 44.66 16.00 -18.16
C VAL A 341 43.48 16.13 -17.20
N ILE A 342 43.54 17.22 -16.45
CA ILE A 342 42.63 17.73 -15.43
C ILE A 342 41.36 18.28 -16.11
N GLY A 343 40.18 17.82 -15.67
CA GLY A 343 38.88 18.37 -16.05
C GLY A 343 38.09 18.72 -14.80
N ILE A 344 38.30 19.92 -14.27
CA ILE A 344 37.63 20.49 -13.11
C ILE A 344 36.21 20.89 -13.53
N THR A 345 35.18 20.41 -12.84
CA THR A 345 33.85 21.05 -12.85
C THR A 345 33.35 21.24 -11.42
N PRO A 346 32.65 22.36 -11.13
CA PRO A 346 32.43 22.82 -9.78
C PRO A 346 31.16 22.21 -9.20
N SER A 347 31.26 21.69 -7.98
CA SER A 347 30.14 21.40 -7.11
C SER A 347 29.62 22.70 -6.49
N SER A 348 28.37 23.07 -6.77
CA SER A 348 27.58 23.87 -5.84
C SER A 348 26.07 23.69 -6.02
N LEU A 349 25.40 23.87 -4.87
CA LEU A 349 24.01 24.25 -4.64
C LEU A 349 23.00 23.16 -4.25
N ASP A 350 22.82 23.17 -2.92
CA ASP A 350 21.55 23.40 -2.22
C ASP A 350 20.63 22.22 -1.88
N ALA A 351 20.80 21.82 -0.63
CA ALA A 351 19.80 21.20 0.21
C ALA A 351 18.71 22.21 0.60
N HIS A 352 17.65 22.34 -0.19
CA HIS A 352 16.36 22.84 0.28
C HIS A 352 15.20 22.31 -0.56
N PHE A 353 14.56 21.22 -0.11
CA PHE A 353 13.17 20.94 -0.46
C PHE A 353 12.39 20.61 0.82
N ARG A 354 11.74 21.64 1.38
CA ARG A 354 10.56 21.45 2.22
C ARG A 354 9.41 21.00 1.31
N SER A 355 8.74 19.93 1.68
CA SER A 355 7.45 19.54 1.09
C SER A 355 6.40 20.63 1.35
N PRO A 356 5.47 20.89 0.40
CA PRO A 356 4.36 21.80 0.65
C PRO A 356 3.32 21.14 1.56
N SER A 357 2.94 21.85 2.63
CA SER A 357 1.79 21.52 3.47
C SER A 357 0.53 22.12 2.87
N SER A 358 -0.37 21.27 2.37
CA SER A 358 -1.75 21.66 2.03
C SER A 358 -2.67 21.50 3.25
N SER A 359 -3.48 22.53 3.46
CA SER A 359 -4.21 22.96 4.65
C SER A 359 -5.52 22.23 4.98
N VAL A 360 -5.81 22.08 6.27
CA VAL A 360 -6.92 22.72 7.05
C VAL A 360 -6.73 22.26 8.52
N GLY A 361 -6.71 23.04 9.61
CA GLY A 361 -6.74 24.45 9.95
C GLY A 361 -6.89 24.49 11.48
N SER A 362 -5.98 25.16 12.22
CA SER A 362 -6.09 25.34 13.68
C SER A 362 -5.61 26.74 14.11
N PRO A 363 -6.14 27.34 15.20
CA PRO A 363 -5.95 28.76 15.56
C PRO A 363 -4.62 29.05 16.29
N PRO A 364 -4.24 30.33 16.46
CA PRO A 364 -2.88 30.73 16.75
C PRO A 364 -2.53 30.69 18.24
N VAL A 365 -1.28 30.30 18.57
CA VAL A 365 -0.68 30.49 19.89
C VAL A 365 0.49 31.47 19.75
N LEU A 366 0.39 32.59 20.47
CA LEU A 366 1.40 33.63 20.61
C LEU A 366 2.65 33.08 21.32
N TYR A 367 3.82 33.33 20.74
CA TYR A 367 5.13 33.02 21.29
C TYR A 367 5.71 34.26 21.99
N MET A 368 6.12 34.13 23.26
CA MET A 368 7.06 35.07 23.90
C MET A 368 8.47 34.45 23.87
N PRO A 369 9.51 35.18 23.46
CA PRO A 369 10.85 34.64 23.28
C PRO A 369 11.62 34.50 24.61
N GLY A 370 12.39 33.42 24.70
CA GLY A 370 13.17 33.03 25.87
C GLY A 370 14.38 33.92 26.18
N GLN A 371 14.88 33.75 27.40
CA GLN A 371 16.22 34.15 27.80
C GLN A 371 17.10 32.91 27.97
N SER A 372 18.26 32.96 27.34
CA SER A 372 19.36 31.99 27.36
C SER A 372 19.98 31.88 28.76
N PRO A 373 20.48 30.70 29.19
CA PRO A 373 21.33 30.63 30.36
C PRO A 373 22.80 30.86 29.97
N VAL A 374 23.38 31.93 30.52
CA VAL A 374 24.83 32.17 30.57
C VAL A 374 25.39 31.44 31.79
N THR A 375 26.42 30.64 31.56
CA THR A 375 27.28 30.04 32.58
C THR A 375 28.06 31.09 33.38
N SER A 376 28.02 31.02 34.71
CA SER A 376 29.15 31.42 35.55
C SER A 376 29.13 30.70 36.92
N ARG A 377 30.32 30.36 37.36
CA ARG A 377 30.68 29.57 38.55
C ARG A 377 30.66 30.39 39.85
N ILE A 378 30.71 29.63 40.96
CA ILE A 378 31.38 29.88 42.26
C ILE A 378 30.61 30.61 43.38
N CYS A 379 30.45 29.82 44.45
CA CYS A 379 30.50 30.02 45.92
C CYS A 379 29.90 31.23 46.64
N ASP A 380 29.33 30.84 47.78
CA ASP A 380 28.88 31.54 48.99
C ASP A 380 27.60 32.40 48.92
#